data_AF-A0A645FEV2-F1
#
_entry.id   AF-A0A645FEV2-F1
#
_cell.length_a   1.000
_cell.length_b   1.000
_cell.length_c   1.000
_cell.angle_alpha   90.00
_cell.angle_beta   90.00
_cell.angle_gamma   90.00
#
_symmetry.space_group_name_H-M   'P 1'
#
loop_
_entity.id
_entity.type
_entity.pdbx_description
1 polymer ?
#
loop_
_entity_poly.entity_id
_entity_poly.type
_entity_poly.pdbx_seq_one_letter_code
_entity_poly.pdbx_strand_id
1 'polypeptide(L)'
;METAGAIGVLAKVGLEGEDLGEELITYTKDLEMNPEHISVTEKEKQFDKALVITAIEIAIKRHAGYLAQNFDPIMGVAPGTAVGRDLRKLQKVVAVGGIFAHSSEEDCQEILEKAFANRGISLLPENPQFIIDKSYLLYTIGALAQEVPNEALKLALNNIYGGN
;
A
#
# COMPACT_ATOMS: atom_id res chain seq x y z
N MET A 1 11.72 10.94 9.24
CA MET A 1 10.67 10.86 8.22
C MET A 1 11.23 9.98 7.13
N GLU A 2 10.66 8.80 6.88
CA GLU A 2 11.12 7.95 5.78
C GLU A 2 10.80 8.68 4.47
N THR A 3 11.82 9.07 3.72
CA THR A 3 11.69 9.75 2.43
C THR A 3 12.23 8.83 1.34
N ALA A 4 11.42 8.56 0.31
CA ALA A 4 11.88 7.82 -0.85
C ALA A 4 12.42 8.81 -1.90
N GLY A 5 13.66 8.60 -2.35
CA GLY A 5 14.22 9.33 -3.49
C GLY A 5 13.68 8.78 -4.80
N ALA A 6 13.74 9.59 -5.87
CA ALA A 6 13.22 9.23 -7.19
C ALA A 6 13.77 7.88 -7.71
N ILE A 7 15.07 7.63 -7.54
CA ILE A 7 15.69 6.36 -7.91
C ILE A 7 15.07 5.18 -7.14
N GLY A 8 14.83 5.34 -5.83
CA GLY A 8 14.23 4.29 -5.01
C GLY A 8 12.77 4.01 -5.37
N VAL A 9 12.05 5.03 -5.86
CA VAL A 9 10.69 4.89 -6.40
C VAL A 9 10.73 4.11 -7.71
N LEU A 10 11.55 4.55 -8.69
CA LEU A 10 11.66 3.90 -10.01
C LEU A 10 12.07 2.42 -9.91
N ALA A 11 12.96 2.09 -8.97
CA ALA A 11 13.39 0.72 -8.73
C ALA A 11 12.22 -0.23 -8.37
N LYS A 12 11.09 0.27 -7.86
CA LYS A 12 9.90 -0.55 -7.57
C LYS A 12 9.30 -1.18 -8.82
N VAL A 13 9.44 -0.53 -9.96
CA VAL A 13 8.94 -0.99 -11.27
C VAL A 13 10.07 -1.42 -12.21
N GLY A 14 11.30 -1.56 -11.69
CA GLY A 14 12.46 -1.99 -12.49
C GLY A 14 12.99 -0.92 -13.44
N LEU A 15 12.65 0.35 -13.21
CA LEU A 15 13.20 1.49 -13.94
C LEU A 15 14.41 2.05 -13.20
N GLU A 16 15.44 2.46 -13.94
CA GLU A 16 16.69 3.00 -13.41
C GLU A 16 17.24 4.08 -14.34
N GLY A 17 17.97 5.06 -13.79
CA GLY A 17 18.60 6.13 -14.55
C GLY A 17 18.33 7.52 -13.96
N GLU A 18 19.33 8.41 -14.02
CA GLU A 18 19.21 9.77 -13.50
C GLU A 18 18.18 10.59 -14.28
N ASP A 19 18.19 10.51 -15.62
CA ASP A 19 17.22 11.20 -16.49
C ASP A 19 15.77 10.83 -16.14
N LEU A 20 15.48 9.54 -15.95
CA LEU A 20 14.16 9.07 -15.53
C LEU A 20 13.80 9.57 -14.12
N GLY A 21 14.80 9.71 -13.25
CA GLY A 21 14.62 10.30 -11.92
C GLY A 21 14.17 11.76 -11.99
N GLU A 22 14.79 12.56 -12.86
CA GLU A 22 14.40 13.95 -13.10
C GLU A 22 13.00 14.05 -13.75
N GLU A 23 12.68 13.15 -14.68
CA GLU A 23 11.35 13.07 -15.27
C GLU A 23 10.28 12.74 -14.23
N LEU A 24 10.52 11.76 -13.35
CA LEU A 24 9.60 11.42 -12.27
C LEU A 24 9.40 12.61 -11.32
N ILE A 25 10.47 13.32 -10.95
CA ILE A 25 10.38 14.52 -10.11
C ILE A 25 9.51 15.58 -10.79
N THR A 26 9.73 15.82 -12.08
CA THR A 26 8.93 16.76 -12.87
C THR A 26 7.46 16.34 -12.90
N TYR A 27 7.20 15.07 -13.18
CA TYR A 27 5.86 14.50 -13.17
C TYR A 27 5.16 14.70 -11.81
N THR A 28 5.84 14.44 -10.68
CA THR A 28 5.24 14.65 -9.36
C THR A 28 4.92 16.12 -9.06
N LYS A 29 5.72 17.06 -9.58
CA LYS A 29 5.42 18.50 -9.45
C LYS A 29 4.20 18.89 -10.28
N ASP A 30 4.07 18.33 -11.47
CA ASP A 30 2.91 18.56 -12.33
C ASP A 30 1.63 18.01 -11.70
N LEU A 31 1.69 16.82 -11.08
CA LEU A 31 0.59 16.24 -10.31
C LEU A 31 0.22 17.08 -9.08
N GLU A 32 1.20 17.66 -8.38
CA GLU A 32 0.95 18.56 -7.24
C GLU A 32 0.18 19.82 -7.68
N MET A 33 0.50 20.35 -8.87
CA MET A 33 -0.17 21.52 -9.44
C MET A 33 -1.52 21.18 -10.08
N ASN A 34 -1.71 19.94 -10.57
CA ASN A 34 -2.90 19.49 -11.31
C ASN A 34 -3.37 18.13 -10.76
N PRO A 35 -3.98 18.08 -9.57
CA PRO A 35 -4.35 16.84 -8.90
C PRO A 35 -5.42 16.00 -9.63
N GLU A 36 -6.11 16.58 -10.61
CA GLU A 36 -7.06 15.90 -11.48
C GLU A 36 -6.43 15.15 -12.67
N HIS A 37 -5.12 15.29 -12.89
CA HIS A 37 -4.43 14.59 -13.97
C HIS A 37 -4.46 13.08 -13.76
N ILE A 38 -4.81 12.35 -14.81
CA ILE A 38 -4.82 10.88 -14.82
C ILE A 38 -3.79 10.40 -15.83
N SER A 39 -2.94 9.45 -15.43
CA SER A 39 -1.92 8.88 -16.31
C SER A 39 -2.50 8.39 -17.64
N VAL A 40 -1.97 8.89 -18.75
CA VAL A 40 -2.40 8.53 -20.11
C VAL A 40 -1.36 7.64 -20.78
N THR A 41 -0.09 8.02 -20.67
CA THR A 41 0.99 7.30 -21.33
C THR A 41 1.43 6.09 -20.52
N GLU A 42 2.03 5.09 -21.17
CA GLU A 42 2.58 3.93 -20.46
C GLU A 42 3.63 4.34 -19.43
N LYS A 43 4.45 5.35 -19.74
CA LYS A 43 5.46 5.87 -18.82
C LYS A 43 4.83 6.47 -17.56
N GLU A 44 3.80 7.30 -17.71
CA GLU A 44 3.07 7.87 -16.57
C GLU A 44 2.42 6.78 -15.72
N LYS A 45 1.83 5.74 -16.34
CA LYS A 45 1.27 4.60 -15.61
C LYS A 45 2.34 3.86 -14.80
N GLN A 46 3.54 3.69 -15.35
CA GLN A 46 4.66 3.10 -14.62
C GLN A 46 5.12 4.00 -13.46
N PHE A 47 5.12 5.33 -13.64
CA PHE A 47 5.40 6.27 -12.55
C PHE A 47 4.35 6.19 -11.45
N ASP A 48 3.06 6.19 -11.79
CA ASP A 48 1.96 6.03 -10.83
C ASP A 48 2.06 4.70 -10.08
N LYS A 49 2.34 3.59 -10.79
CA LYS A 49 2.56 2.27 -10.18
C LYS A 49 3.72 2.31 -9.18
N ALA A 50 4.84 2.94 -9.56
CA ALA A 50 6.02 3.10 -8.70
C ALA A 50 5.73 3.93 -7.44
N LEU A 51 5.01 5.04 -7.62
CA LEU A 51 4.59 5.93 -6.54
C LEU A 51 3.65 5.22 -5.58
N VAL A 52 2.64 4.50 -6.08
CA VAL A 52 1.69 3.76 -5.24
C VAL A 52 2.39 2.67 -4.44
N ILE A 53 3.23 1.84 -5.07
CA ILE A 53 3.99 0.79 -4.35
C ILE A 53 4.79 1.40 -3.20
N THR A 54 5.50 2.49 -3.49
CA THR A 54 6.30 3.20 -2.49
C THR A 54 5.43 3.77 -1.37
N ALA A 55 4.30 4.40 -1.70
CA ALA A 55 3.39 4.99 -0.74
C ALA A 55 2.80 3.93 0.21
N ILE A 56 2.39 2.77 -0.33
CA ILE A 56 1.88 1.65 0.47
C ILE A 56 2.97 1.12 1.39
N GLU A 57 4.18 0.88 0.87
CA GLU A 57 5.31 0.36 1.66
C GLU A 57 5.64 1.28 2.85
N ILE A 58 5.77 2.58 2.62
CA ILE A 58 6.04 3.56 3.69
C ILE A 58 4.88 3.59 4.68
N ALA A 59 3.64 3.64 4.17
CA ALA A 59 2.46 3.72 5.02
C ALA A 59 2.34 2.49 5.93
N ILE A 60 2.51 1.28 5.40
CA ILE A 60 2.33 0.07 6.19
C ILE A 60 3.47 -0.11 7.21
N LYS A 61 4.72 0.23 6.85
CA LYS A 61 5.86 0.21 7.78
C LYS A 61 5.68 1.17 8.96
N ARG A 62 5.06 2.33 8.73
CA ARG A 62 4.73 3.29 9.79
C ARG A 62 3.65 2.79 10.75
N HIS A 63 2.73 1.95 10.30
CA HIS A 63 1.64 1.41 11.12
C HIS A 63 2.00 0.08 11.78
N ALA A 64 2.89 -0.69 11.17
CA ALA A 64 3.46 -1.88 11.77
C ALA A 64 4.48 -1.50 12.85
N GLY A 65 4.60 -2.36 13.86
CA GLY A 65 5.74 -2.36 14.74
C GLY A 65 7.01 -2.81 14.03
N TYR A 66 8.11 -2.91 14.77
CA TYR A 66 9.40 -3.37 14.28
C TYR A 66 10.14 -4.19 15.35
N LEU A 67 11.17 -4.93 14.94
CA LEU A 67 12.11 -5.58 15.84
C LEU A 67 13.22 -4.59 16.21
N ALA A 68 13.32 -4.29 17.51
CA ALA A 68 14.37 -3.43 18.03
C ALA A 68 15.76 -3.96 17.62
N GLN A 69 16.61 -3.10 17.07
CA GLN A 69 17.94 -3.49 16.61
C GLN A 69 19.02 -3.29 17.68
N ASN A 70 18.77 -2.36 18.61
CA ASN A 70 19.71 -2.00 19.66
C ASN A 70 19.06 -2.15 21.04
N PHE A 71 19.90 -2.28 22.05
CA PHE A 71 19.45 -2.26 23.44
C PHE A 71 19.08 -0.83 23.85
N ASP A 72 17.87 -0.65 24.39
CA ASP A 72 17.44 0.59 25.02
C ASP A 72 17.32 0.37 26.55
N PRO A 73 18.27 0.90 27.35
CA PRO A 73 18.26 0.73 28.80
C PRO A 73 17.13 1.51 29.49
N ILE A 74 16.62 2.58 28.87
CA ILE A 74 15.59 3.44 29.47
C ILE A 74 14.22 2.75 29.31
N MET A 75 13.95 2.21 28.13
CA MET A 75 12.71 1.48 27.85
C MET A 75 12.80 -0.01 28.23
N GLY A 76 13.99 -0.51 28.56
CA GLY A 76 14.23 -1.93 28.87
C GLY A 76 14.06 -2.86 27.66
N VAL A 77 14.28 -2.33 26.44
CA VAL A 77 14.04 -3.06 25.19
C VAL A 77 15.34 -3.70 24.72
N ALA A 78 15.36 -5.03 24.60
CA ALA A 78 16.51 -5.76 24.08
C ALA A 78 16.47 -5.90 22.55
N PRO A 79 17.62 -6.07 21.87
CA PRO A 79 17.65 -6.42 20.45
C PRO A 79 16.77 -7.65 20.17
N GLY A 80 15.99 -7.59 19.09
CA GLY A 80 15.01 -8.60 18.71
C GLY A 80 13.65 -8.48 19.42
N THR A 81 13.48 -7.54 20.36
CA THR A 81 12.18 -7.29 21.00
C THR A 81 11.24 -6.61 20.02
N ALA A 82 10.00 -7.10 19.91
CA ALA A 82 8.96 -6.48 19.12
C ALA A 82 8.45 -5.19 19.79
N VAL A 83 8.48 -4.07 19.05
CA VAL A 83 8.01 -2.76 19.50
C VAL A 83 6.90 -2.29 18.56
N GLY A 84 5.75 -1.89 19.11
CA GLY A 84 4.59 -1.44 18.33
C GLY A 84 3.61 -2.58 17.99
N ARG A 85 2.83 -2.41 16.90
CA ARG A 85 1.80 -3.37 16.50
C ARG A 85 2.40 -4.54 15.73
N ASP A 86 2.29 -5.75 16.27
CA ASP A 86 2.70 -6.95 15.53
C ASP A 86 1.61 -7.35 14.54
N LEU A 87 1.84 -7.08 13.25
CA LEU A 87 0.90 -7.41 12.17
C LEU A 87 1.23 -8.74 11.49
N ARG A 88 2.27 -9.49 11.93
CA ARG A 88 2.73 -10.71 11.26
C ARG A 88 1.64 -11.76 11.10
N LYS A 89 0.73 -11.87 12.07
CA LYS A 89 -0.40 -12.81 12.08
C LYS A 89 -1.63 -12.35 11.31
N LEU A 90 -1.63 -11.13 10.76
CA LEU A 90 -2.75 -10.61 9.99
C LEU A 90 -2.82 -11.35 8.66
N GLN A 91 -3.96 -12.00 8.42
CA GLN A 91 -4.13 -12.91 7.27
C GLN A 91 -4.71 -12.23 6.04
N LYS A 92 -5.37 -11.07 6.19
CA LYS A 92 -6.16 -10.45 5.12
C LYS A 92 -5.89 -8.97 5.05
N VAL A 93 -5.50 -8.50 3.87
CA VAL A 93 -5.32 -7.08 3.58
C VAL A 93 -6.34 -6.70 2.51
N VAL A 94 -7.23 -5.77 2.85
CA VAL A 94 -8.23 -5.26 1.91
C VAL A 94 -7.70 -3.99 1.27
N ALA A 95 -7.50 -4.02 -0.05
CA ALA A 95 -7.04 -2.89 -0.86
C ALA A 95 -8.24 -2.21 -1.51
N VAL A 96 -8.37 -0.90 -1.31
CA VAL A 96 -9.59 -0.15 -1.64
C VAL A 96 -9.26 1.17 -2.32
N GLY A 97 -10.04 1.51 -3.35
CA GLY A 97 -10.04 2.84 -3.98
C GLY A 97 -8.84 3.13 -4.87
N GLY A 98 -8.82 4.34 -5.44
CA GLY A 98 -7.74 4.83 -6.28
C GLY A 98 -7.38 3.85 -7.40
N ILE A 99 -6.09 3.55 -7.53
CA ILE A 99 -5.56 2.62 -8.53
C ILE A 99 -6.24 1.24 -8.47
N PHE A 100 -6.66 0.78 -7.28
CA PHE A 100 -7.27 -0.54 -7.12
C PHE A 100 -8.66 -0.64 -7.76
N ALA A 101 -9.41 0.46 -7.80
CA ALA A 101 -10.70 0.48 -8.49
C ALA A 101 -10.52 0.50 -10.02
N HIS A 102 -9.42 1.07 -10.52
CA HIS A 102 -9.25 1.40 -11.95
C HIS A 102 -8.23 0.55 -12.72
N SER A 103 -7.44 -0.28 -12.05
CA SER A 103 -6.46 -1.19 -12.68
C SER A 103 -6.98 -2.62 -12.86
N SER A 104 -6.27 -3.45 -13.63
CA SER A 104 -6.56 -4.89 -13.71
C SER A 104 -6.36 -5.57 -12.35
N GLU A 105 -6.97 -6.74 -12.14
CA GLU A 105 -6.78 -7.53 -10.91
C GLU A 105 -5.30 -7.91 -10.75
N GLU A 106 -4.67 -8.29 -11.85
CA GLU A 106 -3.26 -8.68 -11.93
C GLU A 106 -2.34 -7.53 -11.53
N ASP A 107 -2.57 -6.32 -12.04
CA ASP A 107 -1.79 -5.13 -11.67
C ASP A 107 -1.95 -4.81 -10.18
N CYS A 108 -3.16 -4.93 -9.64
CA CYS A 108 -3.44 -4.67 -8.24
C CYS A 108 -2.69 -5.66 -7.34
N GLN A 109 -2.69 -6.95 -7.69
CA GLN A 109 -1.92 -7.97 -6.97
C GLN A 109 -0.43 -7.68 -7.02
N GLU A 110 0.12 -7.37 -8.19
CA GLU A 110 1.54 -7.05 -8.35
C GLU A 110 1.96 -5.84 -7.48
N ILE A 111 1.13 -4.79 -7.45
CA ILE A 111 1.36 -3.60 -6.61
C ILE A 111 1.47 -4.00 -5.13
N LEU A 112 0.52 -4.80 -4.64
CA LEU A 112 0.46 -5.23 -3.24
C LEU A 112 1.61 -6.16 -2.88
N GLU A 113 1.91 -7.14 -3.74
CA GLU A 113 3.05 -8.04 -3.55
C GLU A 113 4.37 -7.27 -3.45
N LYS A 114 4.62 -6.34 -4.37
CA LYS A 114 5.83 -5.50 -4.34
C LYS A 114 5.89 -4.60 -3.11
N ALA A 115 4.77 -4.02 -2.69
CA ALA A 115 4.72 -3.13 -1.53
C ALA A 115 4.99 -3.85 -0.21
N PHE A 116 4.63 -5.14 -0.11
CA PHE A 116 4.84 -5.96 1.09
C PHE A 116 6.13 -6.80 1.05
N ALA A 117 6.81 -6.89 -0.10
CA ALA A 117 7.99 -7.73 -0.29
C ALA A 117 9.17 -7.38 0.63
N ASN A 118 9.48 -6.08 0.80
CA ASN A 118 10.61 -5.65 1.62
C ASN A 118 10.17 -5.32 3.06
N ARG A 119 10.24 -6.31 3.93
CA ARG A 119 9.82 -6.18 5.33
C ARG A 119 10.87 -5.52 6.22
N GLY A 120 12.16 -5.65 5.87
CA GLY A 120 13.26 -5.17 6.72
C GLY A 120 13.10 -5.65 8.16
N ILE A 121 13.04 -4.71 9.10
CA ILE A 121 12.82 -4.98 10.53
C ILE A 121 11.35 -4.84 10.95
N SER A 122 10.47 -4.46 10.04
CA SER A 122 9.05 -4.20 10.32
C SER A 122 8.27 -5.50 10.52
N LEU A 123 7.33 -5.47 11.45
CA LEU A 123 6.42 -6.57 11.79
C LEU A 123 5.22 -6.61 10.83
N LEU A 124 5.50 -6.56 9.51
CA LEU A 124 4.48 -6.65 8.46
C LEU A 124 3.81 -8.03 8.42
N PRO A 125 2.59 -8.16 7.88
CA PRO A 125 1.96 -9.45 7.60
C PRO A 125 2.90 -10.42 6.87
N GLU A 126 2.90 -11.69 7.29
CA GLU A 126 3.82 -12.70 6.73
C GLU A 126 3.34 -13.26 5.40
N ASN A 127 2.07 -13.66 5.34
CA ASN A 127 1.44 -14.24 4.15
C ASN A 127 0.02 -13.69 4.05
N PRO A 128 -0.16 -12.38 3.78
CA PRO A 128 -1.50 -11.82 3.65
C PRO A 128 -2.15 -12.31 2.36
N GLN A 129 -3.40 -12.71 2.45
CA GLN A 129 -4.30 -12.75 1.30
C GLN A 129 -4.73 -11.31 0.99
N PHE A 130 -4.46 -10.87 -0.23
CA PHE A 130 -4.94 -9.58 -0.73
C PHE A 130 -6.36 -9.73 -1.27
N ILE A 131 -7.24 -8.83 -0.83
CA ILE A 131 -8.63 -8.73 -1.27
C ILE A 131 -8.81 -7.35 -1.87
N ILE A 132 -9.22 -7.27 -3.13
CA ILE A 132 -9.32 -6.00 -3.85
C ILE A 132 -10.79 -5.59 -3.95
N ASP A 133 -11.12 -4.42 -3.40
CA ASP A 133 -12.45 -3.83 -3.53
C ASP A 133 -12.57 -3.09 -4.87
N LYS A 134 -12.81 -3.87 -5.94
CA LYS A 134 -12.98 -3.37 -7.31
C LYS A 134 -14.17 -2.42 -7.47
N SER A 135 -15.22 -2.62 -6.67
CA SER A 135 -16.45 -1.82 -6.76
C SER A 135 -16.43 -0.59 -5.84
N TYR A 136 -15.34 -0.38 -5.09
CA TYR A 136 -15.18 0.73 -4.14
C TYR A 136 -16.32 0.81 -3.12
N LEU A 137 -16.80 -0.36 -2.66
CA LEU A 137 -17.97 -0.49 -1.79
C LEU A 137 -17.64 -0.46 -0.30
N LEU A 138 -16.37 -0.58 0.12
CA LEU A 138 -16.02 -0.66 1.54
C LEU A 138 -16.51 0.56 2.33
N TYR A 139 -16.42 1.76 1.73
CA TYR A 139 -16.97 2.97 2.35
C TYR A 139 -18.49 2.89 2.52
N THR A 140 -19.21 2.46 1.48
CA THR A 140 -20.67 2.28 1.50
C THR A 140 -21.08 1.24 2.55
N ILE A 141 -20.37 0.12 2.63
CA ILE A 141 -20.56 -0.92 3.64
C ILE A 141 -20.38 -0.33 5.04
N GLY A 142 -19.31 0.44 5.26
CA GLY A 142 -19.03 1.08 6.55
C GLY A 142 -20.13 2.06 6.97
N ALA A 143 -20.65 2.84 6.04
CA ALA A 143 -21.76 3.77 6.30
C ALA A 143 -23.07 3.03 6.62
N LEU A 144 -23.42 1.99 5.84
CA LEU A 144 -24.64 1.20 6.03
C LEU A 144 -24.60 0.37 7.31
N ALA A 145 -23.43 -0.11 7.74
CA ALA A 145 -23.29 -1.01 8.88
C ALA A 145 -23.78 -0.41 10.21
N GLN A 146 -23.88 0.92 10.31
CA GLN A 146 -24.38 1.60 11.51
C GLN A 146 -25.90 1.47 11.66
N GLU A 147 -26.64 1.42 10.55
CA GLU A 147 -28.11 1.43 10.52
C GLU A 147 -28.69 0.05 10.16
N VAL A 148 -28.09 -0.62 9.16
CA VAL A 148 -28.55 -1.88 8.57
C VAL A 148 -27.42 -2.91 8.50
N PRO A 149 -26.93 -3.41 9.65
CA PRO A 149 -25.71 -4.23 9.73
C PRO A 149 -25.80 -5.56 8.97
N ASN A 150 -26.98 -6.18 8.89
CA ASN A 150 -27.14 -7.46 8.18
C ASN A 150 -27.06 -7.28 6.66
N GLU A 151 -27.64 -6.20 6.14
CA GLU A 151 -27.60 -5.82 4.73
C GLU A 151 -26.19 -5.40 4.32
N ALA A 152 -25.50 -4.63 5.17
CA ALA A 152 -24.11 -4.26 4.98
C ALA A 152 -23.19 -5.50 4.94
N LEU A 153 -23.41 -6.46 5.85
CA LEU A 153 -22.67 -7.73 5.84
C LEU A 153 -22.92 -8.52 4.56
N LYS A 154 -24.18 -8.64 4.10
CA LYS A 154 -24.50 -9.31 2.84
C LYS A 154 -23.82 -8.63 1.66
N LEU A 155 -23.81 -7.29 1.62
CA LEU A 155 -23.14 -6.52 0.58
C LEU A 155 -21.62 -6.79 0.57
N ALA A 156 -20.98 -6.81 1.74
CA ALA A 156 -19.56 -7.13 1.89
C ALA A 156 -19.23 -8.56 1.45
N LEU A 157 -20.03 -9.54 1.87
CA LEU A 157 -19.82 -10.94 1.52
C LEU A 157 -19.96 -11.17 0.01
N ASN A 158 -20.92 -10.51 -0.65
CA ASN A 158 -21.16 -10.71 -2.07
C ASN A 158 -20.16 -10.00 -2.98
N ASN A 159 -19.58 -8.87 -2.56
CA ASN A 159 -18.79 -8.01 -3.44
C ASN A 159 -17.33 -7.85 -3.05
N ILE A 160 -16.98 -8.06 -1.77
CA ILE A 160 -15.59 -7.97 -1.29
C ILE A 160 -15.02 -9.35 -1.03
N TYR A 161 -15.76 -10.23 -0.35
CA TYR A 161 -15.25 -11.54 0.07
C TYR A 161 -15.55 -12.69 -0.90
N GLY A 162 -16.68 -12.62 -1.60
CA GLY A 162 -17.21 -13.70 -2.43
C GLY A 162 -17.04 -13.48 -3.94
N GLY A 163 -16.38 -12.39 -4.35
CA GLY A 163 -15.98 -12.15 -5.73
C GLY A 163 -14.70 -12.90 -6.06
N ASN A 164 -14.81 -14.21 -6.26
CA ASN A 164 -13.84 -15.02 -7.02
C ASN A 164 -14.55 -15.54 -8.28
#